data_AF-A0A4W3IMU9-F1
#
_entry.id   AF-A0A4W3IMU9-F1
#
_cell.length_a   1.000
_cell.length_b   1.000
_cell.length_c   1.000
_cell.angle_alpha   90.00
_cell.angle_beta   90.00
_cell.angle_gamma   90.00
#
_symmetry.space_group_name_H-M   'P 1'
#
loop_
_entity.id
_entity.type
_entity.pdbx_description
1 polymer ?
#
loop_
_entity_poly.entity_id
_entity_poly.type
_entity_poly.pdbx_seq_one_letter_code
_entity_poly.pdbx_strand_id
1 'polypeptide(L)'
;EGDQRHILQNLFISSFKLHSSVTRIQVPMMGFNYSFAHMCILKDDKMCALDDIVQVLEELRAARAMNRTGIIINYPNTYLRDGQEVFIGHQLGGVMLQSKDRVKSARAVQITYYLQTRNSLSDLVAEKWESAFCETVESFQKSNKELKLYPFTSSTLREDFQKTSQVSECSHGLV
;
A
#
# COMPACT_ATOMS: atom_id res chain seq x y z
N GLU A 1 22.14 -19.43 -5.87
CA GLU A 1 21.50 -18.63 -4.82
C GLU A 1 21.79 -17.15 -5.06
N GLY A 2 20.82 -16.40 -5.59
CA GLY A 2 20.94 -14.94 -5.64
C GLY A 2 20.80 -14.36 -4.24
N ASP A 3 21.59 -13.32 -3.93
CA ASP A 3 21.67 -12.71 -2.59
C ASP A 3 20.28 -12.23 -2.10
N GLN A 4 19.64 -13.02 -1.25
CA GLN A 4 18.30 -12.79 -0.73
C GLN A 4 18.19 -11.47 0.07
N ARG A 5 19.32 -10.95 0.60
CA ARG A 5 19.37 -9.62 1.23
C ARG A 5 19.10 -8.52 0.21
N HIS A 6 19.57 -8.68 -1.02
CA HIS A 6 19.37 -7.72 -2.11
C HIS A 6 17.89 -7.63 -2.51
N ILE A 7 17.17 -8.77 -2.51
CA ILE A 7 15.74 -8.83 -2.86
C ILE A 7 14.88 -8.09 -1.83
N LEU A 8 15.08 -8.34 -0.53
CA LEU A 8 14.37 -7.64 0.54
C LEU A 8 14.62 -6.13 0.45
N GLN A 9 15.87 -5.74 0.21
CA GLN A 9 16.23 -4.33 0.11
C GLN A 9 15.56 -3.63 -1.06
N ASN A 10 15.55 -4.26 -2.24
CA ASN A 10 14.96 -3.71 -3.46
C ASN A 10 13.43 -3.61 -3.37
N LEU A 11 12.77 -4.62 -2.78
CA LEU A 11 11.33 -4.58 -2.51
C LEU A 11 11.00 -3.36 -1.65
N PHE A 12 11.67 -3.20 -0.52
CA PHE A 12 11.40 -2.10 0.40
C PHE A 12 11.72 -0.71 -0.15
N ILE A 13 12.79 -0.55 -0.94
CA ILE A 13 13.10 0.72 -1.62
C ILE A 13 11.97 1.10 -2.56
N SER A 14 11.52 0.13 -3.35
CA SER A 14 10.54 0.36 -4.37
C SER A 14 9.17 0.66 -3.78
N SER A 15 8.78 -0.07 -2.74
CA SER A 15 7.52 0.17 -2.01
C SER A 15 7.50 1.54 -1.34
N PHE A 16 8.62 1.97 -0.76
CA PHE A 16 8.75 3.33 -0.23
C PHE A 16 8.59 4.38 -1.35
N LYS A 17 9.28 4.21 -2.49
CA LYS A 17 9.19 5.16 -3.61
C LYS A 17 7.77 5.26 -4.15
N LEU A 18 7.09 4.12 -4.30
CA LEU A 18 5.70 4.05 -4.72
C LEU A 18 4.79 4.75 -3.71
N HIS A 19 4.93 4.46 -2.42
CA HIS A 19 4.18 5.12 -1.34
C HIS A 19 4.33 6.64 -1.38
N SER A 20 5.56 7.11 -1.58
CA SER A 20 5.87 8.53 -1.72
C SER A 20 5.16 9.17 -2.92
N SER A 21 5.07 8.46 -4.05
CA SER A 21 4.34 8.95 -5.23
C SER A 21 2.83 8.96 -5.01
N VAL A 22 2.27 7.90 -4.43
CA VAL A 22 0.83 7.76 -4.16
C VAL A 22 0.33 8.85 -3.21
N THR A 23 1.03 9.08 -2.10
CA THR A 23 0.63 10.10 -1.11
C THR A 23 0.72 11.54 -1.64
N ARG A 24 1.49 11.76 -2.71
CA ARG A 24 1.62 13.07 -3.38
C ARG A 24 0.62 13.30 -4.51
N ILE A 25 -0.18 12.33 -4.90
CA ILE A 25 -1.24 12.50 -5.92
C ILE A 25 -2.09 13.72 -5.57
N GLN A 26 -2.34 14.56 -6.58
CA GLN A 26 -3.18 15.75 -6.48
C GLN A 26 -4.36 15.63 -7.44
N VAL A 27 -5.56 15.90 -6.94
CA VAL A 27 -6.80 15.89 -7.70
C VAL A 27 -7.41 17.29 -7.67
N PRO A 28 -7.40 18.04 -8.79
CA PRO A 28 -8.04 19.34 -8.86
C PRO A 28 -9.56 19.19 -8.85
N MET A 29 -10.23 19.86 -7.91
CA MET A 29 -11.69 19.90 -7.81
C MET A 29 -12.14 21.21 -7.15
N MET A 30 -13.10 21.91 -7.77
CA MET A 30 -13.68 23.16 -7.24
C MET A 30 -12.62 24.23 -6.85
N GLY A 31 -11.54 24.34 -7.62
CA GLY A 31 -10.46 25.31 -7.36
C GLY A 31 -9.49 24.92 -6.24
N PHE A 32 -9.60 23.70 -5.70
CA PHE A 32 -8.69 23.15 -4.70
C PHE A 32 -8.00 21.89 -5.22
N ASN A 33 -6.75 21.66 -4.80
CA ASN A 33 -6.01 20.44 -5.12
C ASN A 33 -6.04 19.49 -3.92
N TYR A 34 -6.86 18.45 -4.03
CA TYR A 34 -6.99 17.44 -3.00
C TYR A 34 -5.85 16.42 -3.09
N SER A 35 -5.28 16.09 -1.95
CA SER A 35 -4.27 15.04 -1.81
C SER A 35 -4.75 13.97 -0.84
N PHE A 36 -4.01 12.86 -0.72
CA PHE A 36 -4.33 11.79 0.22
C PHE A 36 -4.57 12.33 1.65
N ALA A 37 -3.78 13.30 2.11
CA ALA A 37 -3.90 13.90 3.43
C ALA A 37 -5.24 14.60 3.69
N HIS A 38 -5.96 15.01 2.64
CA HIS A 38 -7.26 15.67 2.76
C HIS A 38 -8.43 14.69 2.86
N MET A 39 -8.20 13.43 2.48
CA MET A 39 -9.24 12.42 2.28
C MET A 39 -8.94 11.12 3.01
N CYS A 40 -7.84 11.01 3.75
CA CYS A 40 -7.52 9.79 4.48
C CYS A 40 -8.39 9.64 5.74
N ILE A 41 -8.58 8.40 6.20
CA ILE A 41 -9.07 8.16 7.56
C ILE A 41 -8.02 8.67 8.54
N LEU A 42 -8.43 9.46 9.53
CA LEU A 42 -7.54 9.99 10.56
C LEU A 42 -7.50 9.06 11.79
N LYS A 43 -6.31 8.90 12.36
CA LYS A 43 -6.10 8.36 13.70
C LYS A 43 -6.37 9.44 14.76
N ASP A 44 -6.30 9.08 16.03
CA ASP A 44 -6.52 9.99 17.17
C ASP A 44 -5.54 11.18 17.19
N ASP A 45 -4.32 10.98 16.70
CA ASP A 45 -3.27 12.00 16.58
C ASP A 45 -3.44 12.93 15.35
N LYS A 46 -4.55 12.79 14.61
CA LYS A 46 -4.86 13.51 13.37
C LYS A 46 -3.92 13.20 12.20
N MET A 47 -3.16 12.10 12.28
CA MET A 47 -2.39 11.59 11.15
C MET A 47 -3.23 10.60 10.33
N CYS A 48 -2.89 10.44 9.05
CA CYS A 48 -3.55 9.42 8.22
C CYS A 48 -3.30 8.01 8.79
N ALA A 49 -4.37 7.22 8.84
CA ALA A 49 -4.29 5.78 9.06
C ALA A 49 -3.55 5.13 7.88
N LEU A 50 -2.42 4.51 8.20
CA LEU A 50 -1.57 3.76 7.28
C LEU A 50 -1.20 2.44 7.96
N ASP A 51 -0.95 1.42 7.15
CA ASP A 51 -0.45 0.13 7.62
C ASP A 51 0.88 0.29 8.35
N ASP A 52 1.07 -0.46 9.43
CA ASP A 52 2.31 -0.41 10.24
C ASP A 52 3.57 -0.74 9.42
N ILE A 53 3.43 -1.51 8.34
CA ILE A 53 4.54 -1.79 7.41
C ILE A 53 5.13 -0.51 6.81
N VAL A 54 4.35 0.56 6.62
CA VAL A 54 4.84 1.84 6.12
C VAL A 54 5.86 2.43 7.09
N GLN A 55 5.56 2.39 8.39
CA GLN A 55 6.48 2.86 9.42
C GLN A 55 7.77 2.02 9.45
N VAL A 56 7.66 0.69 9.29
CA VAL A 56 8.83 -0.19 9.16
C VAL A 56 9.68 0.20 7.94
N LEU A 57 9.07 0.50 6.79
CA LEU A 57 9.77 0.95 5.58
C LEU A 57 10.49 2.30 5.78
N GLU A 58 9.86 3.24 6.49
CA GLU A 58 10.46 4.54 6.84
C GLU A 58 11.69 4.36 7.73
N GLU A 59 11.58 3.55 8.78
CA GLU A 59 12.70 3.32 9.68
C GLU A 59 13.87 2.62 8.97
N LEU A 60 13.57 1.69 8.06
CA LEU A 60 14.57 1.00 7.24
C LEU A 60 15.30 1.99 6.33
N ARG A 61 14.58 2.91 5.70
CA ARG A 61 15.16 4.00 4.91
C ARG A 61 16.06 4.89 5.77
N ALA A 62 15.57 5.30 6.95
CA ALA A 62 16.34 6.13 7.87
C ALA A 62 17.60 5.42 8.38
N ALA A 63 17.53 4.13 8.70
CA ALA A 63 18.68 3.32 9.12
C ALA A 63 19.76 3.26 8.03
N ARG A 64 19.36 3.10 6.77
CA ARG A 64 20.29 3.12 5.63
C ARG A 64 20.93 4.49 5.43
N ALA A 65 20.16 5.57 5.54
CA ALA A 65 20.70 6.92 5.43
C ALA A 65 21.77 7.22 6.49
N MET A 66 21.69 6.57 7.65
CA MET A 66 22.66 6.69 8.75
C MET A 66 23.79 5.65 8.73
N ASN A 67 23.93 4.85 7.66
CA ASN A 67 24.90 3.74 7.56
C ASN A 67 24.84 2.74 8.74
N ARG A 68 23.68 2.63 9.41
CA ARG A 68 23.49 1.66 10.50
C ARG A 68 23.14 0.31 9.91
N THR A 69 23.79 -0.75 10.39
CA THR A 69 23.50 -2.13 9.99
C THR A 69 22.14 -2.58 10.53
N GLY A 70 21.13 -2.55 9.65
CA GLY A 70 19.95 -3.41 9.67
C GLY A 70 18.99 -3.28 10.85
N ILE A 71 17.79 -2.77 10.58
CA ILE A 71 16.66 -3.03 11.49
C ILE A 71 16.34 -4.52 11.42
N ILE A 72 16.20 -5.14 12.60
CA ILE A 72 15.74 -6.51 12.70
C ILE A 72 14.23 -6.49 12.52
N ILE A 73 13.76 -7.16 11.46
CA ILE A 73 12.34 -7.34 11.22
C ILE A 73 11.99 -8.74 11.69
N ASN A 74 11.09 -8.83 12.67
CA ASN A 74 10.51 -10.09 13.11
C ASN A 74 9.17 -10.32 12.42
N TYR A 75 8.77 -11.59 12.27
CA TYR A 75 7.51 -11.99 11.65
C TYR A 75 6.81 -13.03 12.54
N PRO A 76 5.47 -12.91 12.75
CA PRO A 76 4.57 -11.95 12.13
C PRO A 76 4.48 -10.58 12.84
N ASN A 77 5.08 -10.45 14.03
CA ASN A 77 5.13 -9.20 14.79
C ASN A 77 6.55 -8.65 14.79
N THR A 78 6.71 -7.33 14.70
CA THR A 78 8.00 -6.65 14.80
C THR A 78 7.92 -5.48 15.76
N TYR A 79 9.08 -5.00 16.22
CA TYR A 79 9.18 -3.83 17.09
C TYR A 79 9.67 -2.63 16.29
N LEU A 80 9.00 -1.50 16.49
CA LEU A 80 9.41 -0.18 16.01
C LEU A 80 10.51 0.39 16.93
N ARG A 81 11.16 1.48 16.51
CA ARG A 81 12.26 2.11 17.28
C ARG A 81 11.84 2.63 18.65
N ASP A 82 10.58 3.02 18.80
CA ASP A 82 10.00 3.47 20.07
C ASP A 82 9.60 2.31 20.99
N GLY A 83 9.78 1.06 20.55
CA GLY A 83 9.43 -0.14 21.31
C GLY A 83 8.01 -0.62 21.10
N GLN A 84 7.19 0.06 20.28
CA GLN A 84 5.86 -0.40 19.94
C GLN A 84 5.93 -1.71 19.13
N GLU A 85 5.18 -2.72 19.57
CA GLU A 85 5.00 -3.96 18.80
C GLU A 85 3.88 -3.76 17.76
N VAL A 86 4.16 -4.13 16.52
CA VAL A 86 3.23 -4.02 15.38
C VAL A 86 3.10 -5.34 14.64
N PHE A 87 1.90 -5.60 14.12
CA PHE A 87 1.60 -6.83 13.38
C PHE A 87 1.76 -6.59 11.87
N ILE A 88 2.76 -7.23 11.27
CA ILE A 88 3.08 -7.12 9.84
C ILE A 88 2.73 -8.40 9.04
N GLY A 89 2.04 -9.34 9.67
CA GLY A 89 1.78 -10.68 9.12
C GLY A 89 0.96 -10.66 7.83
N HIS A 90 0.02 -9.73 7.70
CA HIS A 90 -0.83 -9.63 6.51
C HIS A 90 -0.21 -8.76 5.40
N GLN A 91 0.80 -7.95 5.74
CA GLN A 91 1.43 -7.05 4.79
C GLN A 91 2.63 -7.67 4.08
N LEU A 92 3.19 -8.79 4.57
CA LEU A 92 4.33 -9.45 3.93
C LEU A 92 3.95 -10.80 3.33
N GLY A 93 4.32 -11.01 2.07
CA GLY A 93 4.09 -12.27 1.35
C GLY A 93 5.40 -12.97 0.96
N GLY A 94 5.38 -14.31 0.94
CA GLY A 94 6.53 -15.14 0.57
C GLY A 94 7.74 -14.94 1.48
N VAL A 95 7.49 -14.78 2.78
CA VAL A 95 8.52 -14.56 3.81
C VAL A 95 9.39 -15.81 3.97
N MET A 96 10.70 -15.62 3.99
CA MET A 96 11.67 -16.61 4.41
C MET A 96 12.40 -16.10 5.64
N LEU A 97 12.54 -16.95 6.65
CA LEU A 97 13.13 -16.62 7.93
C LEU A 97 14.61 -17.04 7.97
N GLN A 98 15.43 -16.25 8.67
CA GLN A 98 16.84 -16.56 8.94
C GLN A 98 16.99 -17.40 10.21
N SER A 99 16.15 -17.12 11.21
CA SER A 99 16.02 -17.82 12.48
C SER A 99 14.54 -17.85 12.87
N LYS A 100 14.19 -18.28 14.09
CA LYS A 100 12.80 -18.46 14.56
C LYS A 100 11.81 -17.44 14.01
N ASP A 101 12.06 -16.14 14.25
CA ASP A 101 11.15 -15.06 13.86
C ASP A 101 11.80 -14.01 12.94
N ARG A 102 13.13 -14.06 12.73
CA ARG A 102 13.86 -13.01 11.99
C ARG A 102 13.67 -13.17 10.49
N VAL A 103 13.15 -12.15 9.82
CA VAL A 103 12.99 -12.13 8.36
C VAL A 103 14.35 -12.09 7.66
N LYS A 104 14.60 -13.08 6.78
CA LYS A 104 15.72 -13.09 5.83
C LYS A 104 15.35 -12.37 4.54
N SER A 105 14.15 -12.62 4.03
CA SER A 105 13.61 -12.02 2.80
C SER A 105 12.09 -12.09 2.76
N ALA A 106 11.47 -11.24 1.94
CA ALA A 106 10.07 -11.32 1.55
C ALA A 106 9.96 -11.12 0.03
N ARG A 107 8.92 -11.69 -0.60
CA ARG A 107 8.69 -11.58 -2.05
C ARG A 107 7.61 -10.58 -2.42
N ALA A 108 6.73 -10.25 -1.48
CA ALA A 108 5.65 -9.31 -1.70
C ALA A 108 5.45 -8.44 -0.47
N VAL A 109 4.96 -7.23 -0.70
CA VAL A 109 4.45 -6.35 0.34
C VAL A 109 3.12 -5.76 -0.10
N GLN A 110 2.18 -5.67 0.83
CA GLN A 110 0.90 -5.01 0.65
C GLN A 110 0.92 -3.68 1.42
N ILE A 111 0.38 -2.63 0.79
CA ILE A 111 0.15 -1.33 1.42
C ILE A 111 -1.27 -0.90 1.06
N THR A 112 -2.07 -0.60 2.08
CA THR A 112 -3.44 -0.16 1.94
C THR A 112 -3.57 1.34 2.28
N TYR A 113 -4.33 2.07 1.47
CA TYR A 113 -4.62 3.49 1.65
C TYR A 113 -6.10 3.65 1.98
N TYR A 114 -6.39 4.09 3.19
CA TYR A 114 -7.77 4.21 3.67
C TYR A 114 -8.30 5.61 3.39
N LEU A 115 -9.30 5.71 2.51
CA LEU A 115 -10.00 6.95 2.20
C LEU A 115 -11.26 7.09 3.06
N GLN A 116 -11.56 8.32 3.45
CA GLN A 116 -12.75 8.73 4.17
C GLN A 116 -13.60 9.59 3.27
N THR A 117 -14.80 9.10 2.94
CA THR A 117 -15.82 9.90 2.27
C THR A 117 -16.90 10.31 3.27
N ARG A 118 -17.26 11.59 3.27
CA ARG A 118 -18.20 12.21 4.23
C ARG A 118 -19.37 12.90 3.56
N ASN A 119 -19.21 13.27 2.29
CA ASN A 119 -20.19 13.97 1.48
C ASN A 119 -19.94 13.71 -0.02
N SER A 120 -20.88 14.13 -0.86
CA SER A 120 -20.82 13.93 -2.31
C SER A 120 -19.58 14.51 -2.98
N LEU A 121 -19.04 15.64 -2.47
CA LEU A 121 -17.79 16.20 -2.98
C LEU A 121 -16.61 15.27 -2.68
N SER A 122 -16.50 14.77 -1.44
CA SER A 122 -15.44 13.83 -1.07
C SER A 122 -15.56 12.48 -1.77
N ASP A 123 -16.78 12.01 -2.07
CA ASP A 123 -16.99 10.79 -2.87
C ASP A 123 -16.42 10.98 -4.29
N LEU A 124 -16.75 12.09 -4.95
CA LEU A 124 -16.26 12.40 -6.29
C LEU A 124 -14.73 12.59 -6.32
N VAL A 125 -14.18 13.24 -5.30
CA VAL A 125 -12.74 13.43 -5.17
C VAL A 125 -12.04 12.09 -4.93
N ALA A 126 -12.60 11.20 -4.10
CA ALA A 126 -12.05 9.88 -3.85
C ALA A 126 -12.05 9.01 -5.11
N GLU A 127 -13.12 8.99 -5.88
CA GLU A 127 -13.20 8.24 -7.15
C GLU A 127 -12.16 8.73 -8.18
N LYS A 128 -11.99 10.06 -8.32
CA LYS A 128 -10.94 10.64 -9.15
C LYS A 128 -9.53 10.31 -8.62
N TRP A 129 -9.35 10.31 -7.31
CA TRP A 129 -8.07 9.95 -6.69
C TRP A 129 -7.73 8.48 -6.92
N GLU A 130 -8.70 7.57 -6.81
CA GLU A 130 -8.53 6.14 -7.10
C GLU A 130 -8.13 5.91 -8.56
N SER A 131 -8.70 6.67 -9.50
CA SER A 131 -8.30 6.63 -10.91
C SER A 131 -6.84 7.08 -11.09
N ALA A 132 -6.47 8.21 -10.50
CA ALA A 132 -5.10 8.72 -10.52
C ALA A 132 -4.11 7.79 -9.80
N PHE A 133 -4.56 7.06 -8.78
CA PHE A 133 -3.80 6.02 -8.10
C PHE A 133 -3.45 4.87 -9.05
N CYS A 134 -4.43 4.34 -9.78
CA CYS A 134 -4.19 3.30 -10.78
C CYS A 134 -3.19 3.75 -11.86
N GLU A 135 -3.35 4.97 -12.39
CA GLU A 135 -2.41 5.55 -13.37
C GLU A 135 -0.99 5.69 -12.80
N THR A 136 -0.88 6.16 -11.55
CA THR A 136 0.40 6.32 -10.85
C THR A 136 1.10 4.98 -10.65
N VAL A 137 0.36 3.94 -10.24
CA VAL A 137 0.88 2.58 -10.05
C VAL A 137 1.31 1.98 -11.40
N GLU A 138 0.51 2.14 -12.45
CA GLU A 138 0.83 1.63 -13.79
C GLU A 138 2.09 2.30 -14.36
N SER A 139 2.18 3.62 -14.24
CA SER A 139 3.36 4.40 -14.65
C SER A 139 4.61 3.95 -13.88
N PHE A 140 4.49 3.78 -12.55
CA PHE A 140 5.58 3.27 -11.73
C PHE A 140 6.03 1.87 -12.18
N GLN A 141 5.10 0.96 -12.49
CA GLN A 141 5.43 -0.36 -13.00
C GLN A 141 6.18 -0.29 -14.33
N LYS A 142 5.74 0.57 -15.27
CA LYS A 142 6.41 0.77 -16.57
C LYS A 142 7.87 1.19 -16.39
N SER A 143 8.16 2.04 -15.40
CA SER A 143 9.53 2.47 -15.06
C SER A 143 10.33 1.45 -14.23
N ASN A 144 9.69 0.42 -13.66
CA ASN A 144 10.32 -0.55 -12.77
C ASN A 144 9.94 -1.99 -13.19
N LYS A 145 10.41 -2.44 -14.35
CA LYS A 145 10.01 -3.72 -14.99
C LYS A 145 10.24 -4.98 -14.15
N GLU A 146 11.15 -4.93 -13.17
CA GLU A 146 11.44 -6.03 -12.25
C GLU A 146 10.33 -6.23 -11.19
N LEU A 147 9.45 -5.24 -11.02
CA LEU A 147 8.36 -5.27 -10.05
C LEU A 147 7.04 -5.57 -10.75
N LYS A 148 6.25 -6.43 -10.11
CA LYS A 148 4.84 -6.64 -10.46
C LYS A 148 3.98 -5.98 -9.40
N LEU A 149 3.14 -5.05 -9.83
CA LEU A 149 2.22 -4.29 -9.00
C LEU A 149 0.79 -4.67 -9.37
N TYR A 150 -0.03 -4.85 -8.35
CA TYR A 150 -1.43 -5.27 -8.49
C TYR A 150 -2.28 -4.24 -7.73
N PRO A 151 -2.62 -3.09 -8.36
CA PRO A 151 -3.48 -2.09 -7.74
C PRO A 151 -4.90 -2.61 -7.62
N PHE A 152 -5.59 -2.15 -6.59
CA PHE A 152 -6.98 -2.47 -6.32
C PHE A 152 -7.64 -1.31 -5.60
N THR A 153 -8.85 -0.93 -6.01
CA THR A 153 -9.59 0.20 -5.42
C THR A 153 -11.05 -0.17 -5.15
N SER A 154 -11.71 0.58 -4.28
CA SER A 154 -13.13 0.36 -3.98
C SER A 154 -14.00 0.60 -5.21
N SER A 155 -13.67 1.56 -6.07
CA SER A 155 -14.40 1.78 -7.33
C SER A 155 -14.23 0.62 -8.31
N THR A 156 -13.01 0.07 -8.47
CA THR A 156 -12.80 -1.10 -9.35
C THR A 156 -13.59 -2.32 -8.89
N LEU A 157 -13.67 -2.56 -7.58
CA LEU A 157 -14.53 -3.59 -7.01
C LEU A 157 -16.00 -3.38 -7.32
N ARG A 158 -16.49 -2.16 -7.13
CA ARG A 158 -17.88 -1.81 -7.39
C ARG A 158 -18.21 -2.03 -8.86
N GLU A 159 -17.34 -1.61 -9.77
CA GLU A 159 -17.50 -1.84 -11.21
C GLU A 159 -17.50 -3.32 -11.57
N ASP A 160 -16.55 -4.11 -11.02
CA ASP A 160 -16.48 -5.54 -11.27
C ASP A 160 -17.71 -6.26 -10.74
N PHE A 161 -18.19 -5.88 -9.55
CA PHE A 161 -19.44 -6.39 -9.00
C PHE A 161 -20.63 -6.01 -9.87
N GLN A 162 -20.72 -4.76 -10.36
CA GLN A 162 -21.81 -4.33 -11.25
C GLN A 162 -21.79 -5.06 -12.60
N LYS A 163 -20.61 -5.23 -13.21
CA LYS A 163 -20.44 -5.98 -14.47
C LYS A 163 -20.82 -7.44 -14.29
N THR A 164 -20.38 -8.09 -13.21
CA THR A 164 -20.72 -9.50 -12.93
C THR A 164 -22.16 -9.69 -12.46
N SER A 165 -22.74 -8.70 -11.77
CA SER A 165 -24.17 -8.70 -11.37
C SER A 165 -25.11 -8.50 -12.56
N GLN A 166 -24.75 -7.68 -13.56
CA GLN A 166 -25.53 -7.60 -14.81
C GLN A 166 -25.51 -8.91 -15.60
N VAL A 167 -24.40 -9.66 -15.54
CA VAL A 167 -24.34 -11.03 -16.11
C VAL A 167 -25.20 -12.02 -15.32
N SER A 168 -25.56 -11.70 -14.06
CA SER A 168 -26.47 -12.49 -13.22
C SER A 168 -27.95 -12.30 -13.57
N GLU A 169 -28.30 -11.27 -14.35
CA GLU A 169 -29.69 -10.93 -14.71
C GLU A 169 -30.18 -11.62 -16.00
N CYS A 170 -29.48 -12.67 -16.45
CA CYS A 170 -29.94 -13.61 -17.47
C CYS A 170 -29.86 -15.05 -16.96
N SER A 171 -30.62 -15.37 -15.91
CA SER A 171 -31.17 -16.71 -15.71
C SER A 171 -32.52 -16.59 -14.99
N HIS A 172 -33.49 -16.03 -15.71
CA HIS A 172 -34.89 -16.31 -15.46
C HIS A 172 -35.08 -17.83 -15.46
N GLY A 173 -35.71 -18.35 -14.41
CA GLY A 173 -35.92 -19.76 -14.19
C GLY A 173 -36.66 -20.44 -15.35
N LEU A 174 -36.28 -21.70 -15.56
CA LEU A 174 -37.21 -22.79 -15.76
C LEU A 174 -36.88 -23.85 -14.70
N VAL A 175 -37.97 -24.38 -14.13
CA VAL A 175 -38.04 -25.44 -13.10
C VAL A 175 -37.14 -26.63 -13.43
#